data_AF-A0A482W301-F1
#
_entry.id   AF-A0A482W301-F1
#
_cell.length_a   1.000
_cell.length_b   1.000
_cell.length_c   1.000
_cell.angle_alpha   90.00
_cell.angle_beta   90.00
_cell.angle_gamma   90.00
#
_symmetry.space_group_name_H-M   'P 1'
#
loop_
_entity.id
_entity.type
_entity.pdbx_description
1 polymer ?
#
loop_
_entity_poly.entity_id
_entity_poly.type
_entity_poly.pdbx_seq_one_letter_code
_entity_poly.pdbx_strand_id
1 'polypeptide(L)'
;MANTNTDLTEEDAADLQFPKGVELQSHKNYHDYCIIRDDFPLFDGTDWTAKEELILLNSIQKYGNWNLVNKELPNRTMKEIKTHYDYFYLERRGSNQLPAIRETETSVFLEPIVPYRCRINDADEPPRYSPNTVGYKSLAGYNPARSDFECEFDPNAEDLLSNLKSIDRDDPHYDLITNLQCAVISSYNRRLVERQRWKRIIRNHGLIVLRKVYAWLHRYDVTITRPVYEKLIRFMQYCTAAQFEMLLEGLHRSGELKIQILRLCQLRQKGITSLADARLYLKLKQTHEQCENELKSFHANAQLNWKMNNRNFSVDLPFIKKKSGFTPIEIIGMPGYEKLTPSERELCRNVRLVPITYLELKEVLIAENKKMGSIKLKTARKILKIDFENAETLLISEVHMLLEHRKAQNESAEDEQEFSDVFMKTLTYTDRFRKFKNKETISAVRNLLMQKKLHKFELAAIANLCPETTEEAKSLIPSLEGRFEDEELQAVLDDIQTKRSIQY
;
A
#
# COMPACT_ATOMS: atom_id res chain seq x y z
N MET A 1 34.08 -8.93 87.10
CA MET A 1 34.88 -10.12 86.76
C MET A 1 34.18 -10.83 85.62
N ALA A 2 34.96 -11.34 84.68
CA ALA A 2 34.56 -11.81 83.37
C ALA A 2 33.75 -13.12 83.36
N ASN A 3 33.27 -13.45 82.15
CA ASN A 3 32.86 -14.75 81.59
C ASN A 3 31.48 -15.31 81.95
N THR A 4 30.72 -15.98 81.07
CA THR A 4 30.63 -16.22 79.60
C THR A 4 29.36 -17.09 79.46
N ASN A 5 28.55 -16.88 78.42
CA ASN A 5 27.92 -17.93 77.59
C ASN A 5 26.76 -17.35 76.78
N THR A 6 27.10 -16.91 75.57
CA THR A 6 26.17 -16.78 74.45
C THR A 6 26.35 -18.04 73.60
N ASP A 7 25.47 -19.02 73.75
CA ASP A 7 25.32 -20.12 72.81
C ASP A 7 24.56 -19.61 71.58
N LEU A 8 25.30 -19.01 70.65
CA LEU A 8 24.91 -18.97 69.24
C LEU A 8 25.43 -20.27 68.64
N THR A 9 24.54 -21.15 68.20
CA THR A 9 24.88 -22.43 67.58
C THR A 9 25.68 -22.19 66.29
N GLU A 10 26.70 -23.03 66.03
CA GLU A 10 27.58 -22.93 64.84
C GLU A 10 26.79 -22.92 63.51
N GLU A 11 25.56 -23.43 63.48
CA GLU A 11 24.65 -23.37 62.32
C GLU A 11 24.22 -21.93 61.97
N ASP A 12 23.95 -21.08 62.95
CA ASP A 12 23.41 -19.73 62.69
C ASP A 12 24.49 -18.76 62.18
N ALA A 13 25.77 -19.04 62.45
CA ALA A 13 26.90 -18.25 61.96
C ALA A 13 27.33 -18.64 60.53
N ALA A 14 27.05 -19.89 60.13
CA ALA A 14 27.36 -20.43 58.80
C ALA A 14 26.46 -19.81 57.70
N ASP A 15 25.15 -19.71 57.97
CA ASP A 15 24.13 -19.34 56.98
C ASP A 15 24.34 -17.95 56.33
N LEU A 16 25.02 -17.02 57.00
CA LEU A 16 25.24 -15.64 56.51
C LEU A 16 26.63 -15.40 55.89
N GLN A 17 27.57 -16.34 55.97
CA GLN A 17 28.98 -16.10 55.61
C GLN A 17 29.51 -16.95 54.45
N PHE A 18 28.91 -18.11 54.15
CA PHE A 18 29.31 -18.94 53.01
C PHE A 18 29.16 -18.26 51.63
N PRO A 19 28.08 -17.51 51.33
CA PRO A 19 27.95 -16.78 50.06
C PRO A 19 29.00 -15.68 49.86
N LYS A 20 29.68 -15.27 50.95
CA LYS A 20 30.77 -14.27 50.94
C LYS A 20 32.16 -14.94 50.84
N GLY A 21 32.22 -16.26 50.67
CA GLY A 21 33.45 -17.01 50.48
C GLY A 21 34.20 -17.37 51.77
N VAL A 22 33.56 -17.26 52.94
CA VAL A 22 34.17 -17.62 54.23
C VAL A 22 34.10 -19.13 54.44
N GLU A 23 35.21 -19.74 54.85
CA GLU A 23 35.32 -21.18 55.14
C GLU A 23 35.41 -21.41 56.65
N LEU A 24 34.60 -22.33 57.19
CA LEU A 24 34.67 -22.79 58.57
C LEU A 24 35.42 -24.13 58.61
N GLN A 25 36.08 -24.46 59.73
CA GLN A 25 37.10 -25.53 59.80
C GLN A 25 36.71 -26.87 59.16
N SER A 26 35.45 -27.32 59.29
CA SER A 26 34.94 -28.57 58.73
C SER A 26 34.16 -28.42 57.42
N HIS A 27 33.81 -27.21 57.01
CA HIS A 27 32.96 -26.92 55.84
C HIS A 27 33.64 -25.93 54.90
N LYS A 28 33.90 -26.40 53.67
CA LYS A 28 34.53 -25.59 52.62
C LYS A 28 33.46 -24.98 51.72
N ASN A 29 33.78 -23.82 51.14
CA ASN A 29 32.89 -23.03 50.26
C ASN A 29 32.46 -23.75 48.96
N TYR A 30 33.03 -24.92 48.68
CA TYR A 30 32.70 -25.76 47.52
C TYR A 30 31.95 -27.05 47.89
N HIS A 31 31.54 -27.22 49.15
CA HIS A 31 30.66 -28.32 49.53
C HIS A 31 29.25 -28.10 48.97
N ASP A 32 28.57 -29.20 48.64
CA ASP A 32 27.16 -29.15 48.25
C ASP A 32 26.34 -28.54 49.38
N TYR A 33 25.60 -27.47 49.07
CA TYR A 33 24.73 -26.77 50.01
C TYR A 33 23.28 -26.84 49.54
N CYS A 34 22.36 -26.81 50.49
CA CYS A 34 20.93 -26.70 50.25
C CYS A 34 20.41 -25.49 51.01
N ILE A 35 19.57 -24.68 50.35
CA ILE A 35 18.98 -23.49 50.99
C ILE A 35 17.86 -23.97 51.91
N ILE A 36 18.04 -23.78 53.22
CA ILE A 36 17.06 -24.21 54.24
C ILE A 36 15.99 -23.14 54.47
N ARG A 37 16.37 -21.85 54.37
CA ARG A 37 15.45 -20.71 54.54
C ARG A 37 15.66 -19.69 53.42
N ASP A 38 14.57 -19.21 52.84
CA ASP A 38 14.53 -18.27 51.71
C ASP A 38 14.03 -16.86 52.12
N ASP A 39 13.82 -16.63 53.42
CA ASP A 39 13.32 -15.37 53.99
C ASP A 39 14.44 -14.34 54.27
N PHE A 40 15.45 -14.25 53.40
CA PHE A 40 16.55 -13.29 53.51
C PHE A 40 16.62 -12.37 52.28
N PRO A 41 17.09 -11.12 52.42
CA PRO A 41 17.27 -10.22 51.28
C PRO A 41 18.42 -10.68 50.38
N LEU A 42 18.14 -10.86 49.09
CA LEU A 42 19.15 -11.35 48.12
C LEU A 42 20.11 -10.25 47.67
N PHE A 43 19.62 -9.01 47.54
CA PHE A 43 20.39 -7.85 47.09
C PHE A 43 20.55 -6.82 48.21
N ASP A 44 21.71 -6.16 48.27
CA ASP A 44 21.98 -5.14 49.29
C ASP A 44 21.10 -3.89 49.04
N GLY A 45 20.47 -3.40 50.11
CA GLY A 45 19.66 -2.17 50.06
C GLY A 45 18.22 -2.36 49.59
N THR A 46 17.73 -3.60 49.48
CA THR A 46 16.32 -3.91 49.22
C THR A 46 15.68 -4.66 50.38
N ASP A 47 14.36 -4.56 50.46
CA ASP A 47 13.50 -5.34 51.33
C ASP A 47 12.92 -6.58 50.64
N TRP A 48 13.45 -6.92 49.46
CA TRP A 48 13.01 -8.06 48.65
C TRP A 48 13.70 -9.34 49.11
N THR A 49 12.89 -10.32 49.51
CA THR A 49 13.39 -11.62 49.96
C THR A 49 13.74 -12.53 48.78
N ALA A 50 14.68 -13.45 48.96
CA ALA A 50 15.04 -14.46 47.96
C ALA A 50 13.81 -15.28 47.50
N LYS A 51 12.84 -15.50 48.39
CA LYS A 51 11.54 -16.07 48.08
C LYS A 51 10.71 -15.22 47.11
N GLU A 52 10.61 -13.91 47.35
CA GLU A 52 9.92 -12.98 46.45
C GLU A 52 10.60 -12.90 45.07
N GLU A 53 11.93 -12.95 45.03
CA GLU A 53 12.70 -13.00 43.77
C GLU A 53 12.41 -14.27 42.95
N LEU A 54 12.39 -15.43 43.62
CA LEU A 54 12.07 -16.70 42.97
C LEU A 54 10.66 -16.71 42.41
N ILE A 55 9.68 -16.17 43.15
CA ILE A 55 8.31 -16.02 42.66
C ILE A 55 8.32 -15.11 41.44
N LEU A 56 8.91 -13.92 41.52
CA LEU A 56 8.98 -12.96 40.42
C LEU A 56 9.52 -13.58 39.11
N LEU A 57 10.67 -14.24 39.16
CA LEU A 57 11.31 -14.83 37.98
C LEU A 57 10.49 -15.99 37.40
N ASN A 58 9.94 -16.85 38.25
CA ASN A 58 9.08 -17.96 37.82
C ASN A 58 7.78 -17.45 37.20
N SER A 59 7.14 -16.43 37.78
CA SER A 59 5.93 -15.81 37.25
C SER A 59 6.18 -15.16 35.89
N ILE A 60 7.32 -14.48 35.71
CA ILE A 60 7.71 -13.88 34.43
C ILE A 60 7.96 -14.97 33.38
N GLN A 61 8.69 -16.03 33.73
CA GLN A 61 8.94 -17.15 32.82
C GLN A 61 7.64 -17.85 32.38
N LYS A 62 6.68 -17.98 33.29
CA LYS A 62 5.42 -18.69 33.03
C LYS A 62 4.40 -17.87 32.25
N TYR A 63 4.23 -16.59 32.58
CA TYR A 63 3.13 -15.78 32.06
C TYR A 63 3.54 -14.67 31.09
N GLY A 64 4.77 -14.15 31.19
CA GLY A 64 5.23 -13.01 30.37
C GLY A 64 4.37 -11.74 30.49
N ASN A 65 3.50 -11.64 31.51
CA ASN A 65 2.53 -10.56 31.67
C ASN A 65 2.51 -10.05 33.11
N TRP A 66 2.92 -8.79 33.28
CA TRP A 66 3.03 -8.12 34.57
C TRP A 66 1.73 -8.12 35.40
N ASN A 67 0.55 -8.08 34.77
CA ASN A 67 -0.72 -8.08 35.50
C ASN A 67 -1.00 -9.42 36.20
N LEU A 68 -0.45 -10.51 35.66
CA LEU A 68 -0.54 -11.84 36.26
C LEU A 68 0.53 -12.02 37.33
N VAL A 69 1.75 -11.51 37.10
CA VAL A 69 2.84 -11.48 38.09
C VAL A 69 2.40 -10.76 39.37
N ASN A 70 1.73 -9.60 39.25
CA ASN A 70 1.23 -8.84 40.39
C ASN A 70 0.18 -9.59 41.23
N LYS A 71 -0.49 -10.62 40.69
CA LYS A 71 -1.42 -11.45 41.48
C LYS A 71 -0.70 -12.45 42.37
N GLU A 72 0.51 -12.88 41.98
CA GLU A 72 1.33 -13.82 42.75
C GLU A 72 2.19 -13.10 43.81
N LEU A 73 2.34 -11.77 43.71
CA LEU A 73 3.02 -10.90 44.68
C LEU A 73 2.04 -9.88 45.28
N PRO A 74 1.12 -10.28 46.19
CA PRO A 74 0.07 -9.40 46.71
C PRO A 74 0.60 -8.25 47.59
N ASN A 75 1.80 -8.38 48.13
CA ASN A 75 2.41 -7.39 49.03
C ASN A 75 3.15 -6.25 48.28
N ARG A 76 3.26 -6.34 46.94
CA ARG A 76 4.01 -5.40 46.10
C ARG A 76 3.09 -4.77 45.07
N THR A 77 3.32 -3.51 44.75
CA THR A 77 2.59 -2.87 43.66
C THR A 77 3.22 -3.20 42.31
N MET A 78 2.39 -3.25 41.28
CA MET A 78 2.81 -3.45 39.89
C MET A 78 3.97 -2.54 39.44
N LYS A 79 3.98 -1.30 39.92
CA LYS A 79 5.04 -0.33 39.61
C LYS A 79 6.35 -0.73 40.28
N GLU A 80 6.31 -1.10 41.55
CA GLU A 80 7.49 -1.55 42.30
C GLU A 80 8.07 -2.83 41.71
N ILE A 81 7.23 -3.81 41.35
CA ILE A 81 7.67 -5.07 40.72
C ILE A 81 8.43 -4.78 39.43
N LYS A 82 7.89 -3.91 38.58
CA LYS A 82 8.52 -3.56 37.31
C LYS A 82 9.82 -2.78 37.50
N THR A 83 9.81 -1.77 38.36
CA THR A 83 11.00 -0.97 38.64
C THR A 83 12.11 -1.81 39.27
N HIS A 84 11.75 -2.75 40.14
CA HIS A 84 12.67 -3.70 40.73
C HIS A 84 13.30 -4.63 39.66
N TYR A 85 12.47 -5.23 38.80
CA TYR A 85 12.95 -6.09 37.72
C TYR A 85 13.87 -5.35 36.75
N ASP A 86 13.46 -4.15 36.33
CA ASP A 86 14.24 -3.32 35.41
C ASP A 86 15.60 -2.94 36.03
N TYR A 87 15.64 -2.54 37.30
CA TYR A 87 16.87 -2.11 37.98
C TYR A 87 17.85 -3.27 38.24
N PHE A 88 17.38 -4.40 38.78
CA PHE A 88 18.28 -5.48 39.21
C PHE A 88 18.64 -6.44 38.08
N TYR A 89 17.70 -6.77 37.18
CA TYR A 89 17.89 -7.79 36.14
C TYR A 89 18.16 -7.21 34.74
N LEU A 90 17.46 -6.13 34.32
CA LEU A 90 17.70 -5.53 32.99
C LEU A 90 18.92 -4.60 33.00
N GLU A 91 19.01 -3.69 33.98
CA GLU A 91 20.13 -2.76 34.15
C GLU A 91 21.36 -3.40 34.80
N ARG A 92 21.26 -4.68 35.23
CA ARG A 92 22.33 -5.49 35.83
C ARG A 92 22.96 -4.90 37.10
N ARG A 93 22.20 -4.15 37.90
CA ARG A 93 22.72 -3.59 39.15
C ARG A 93 22.70 -4.57 40.33
N GLY A 94 22.10 -5.75 40.18
CA GLY A 94 22.09 -6.80 41.19
C GLY A 94 23.28 -7.75 41.18
N SER A 95 23.76 -8.14 40.01
CA SER A 95 24.95 -8.99 39.88
C SER A 95 25.59 -8.86 38.50
N ASN A 96 26.92 -8.73 38.49
CA ASN A 96 27.72 -8.67 37.27
C ASN A 96 27.86 -10.05 36.57
N GLN A 97 27.37 -11.13 37.20
CA GLN A 97 27.47 -12.50 36.69
C GLN A 97 26.22 -12.97 35.93
N LEU A 98 25.20 -12.11 35.79
CA LEU A 98 24.00 -12.46 35.01
C LEU A 98 24.33 -12.65 33.52
N PRO A 99 23.74 -13.66 32.83
CA PRO A 99 23.98 -13.90 31.41
C PRO A 99 23.68 -12.67 30.57
N ALA A 100 24.68 -12.19 29.83
CA ALA A 100 24.48 -11.07 28.93
C ALA A 100 23.67 -11.53 27.70
N ILE A 101 22.62 -10.79 27.37
CA ILE A 101 22.04 -10.86 26.01
C ILE A 101 23.15 -10.40 25.07
N ARG A 102 23.64 -11.30 24.21
CA ARG A 102 24.65 -10.95 23.21
C ARG A 102 24.02 -9.97 22.22
N GLU A 103 24.50 -8.74 22.22
CA GLU A 103 24.20 -7.79 21.15
C GLU A 103 24.82 -8.33 19.85
N THR A 104 24.03 -9.00 19.04
CA THR A 104 24.42 -9.39 17.68
C THR A 104 24.33 -8.17 16.76
N GLU A 105 25.07 -8.13 15.66
CA GLU A 105 25.01 -7.03 14.67
C GLU A 105 23.57 -6.72 14.20
N THR A 106 22.67 -7.70 14.27
CA THR A 106 21.23 -7.58 14.04
C THR A 106 20.46 -6.72 15.04
N SER A 107 21.02 -6.38 16.21
CA SER A 107 20.36 -5.55 17.23
C SER A 107 20.59 -4.05 17.04
N VAL A 108 21.63 -3.67 16.30
CA VAL A 108 21.99 -2.27 15.98
C VAL A 108 21.14 -1.71 14.84
N PHE A 109 20.64 -2.59 13.97
CA PHE A 109 19.74 -2.24 12.89
C PHE A 109 18.34 -2.76 13.22
N LEU A 110 17.36 -1.85 13.27
CA LEU A 110 15.95 -2.24 13.07
C LEU A 110 15.86 -2.79 11.65
N GLU A 111 16.15 -4.07 11.46
CA GLU A 111 15.63 -4.76 10.30
C GLU A 111 14.11 -4.75 10.44
N PRO A 112 13.36 -4.17 9.48
CA PRO A 112 12.04 -4.70 9.28
C PRO A 112 12.27 -6.16 8.91
N ILE A 113 11.95 -7.06 9.83
CA ILE A 113 11.63 -8.45 9.48
C ILE A 113 10.48 -8.30 8.50
N VAL A 114 10.78 -8.24 7.22
CA VAL A 114 9.80 -8.52 6.19
C VAL A 114 9.70 -10.03 6.25
N PRO A 115 8.68 -10.61 6.91
CA PRO A 115 8.55 -12.04 6.90
C PRO A 115 8.49 -12.46 5.44
N TYR A 116 9.43 -13.32 5.06
CA TYR A 116 9.43 -14.03 3.81
C TYR A 116 8.01 -14.53 3.53
N ARG A 117 7.33 -13.86 2.60
CA ARG A 117 6.01 -14.24 2.11
C ARG A 117 6.15 -14.61 0.64
N CYS A 118 7.06 -15.53 0.35
CA CYS A 118 6.78 -16.43 -0.76
C CYS A 118 5.42 -17.04 -0.41
N ARG A 119 4.39 -16.73 -1.20
CA ARG A 119 3.09 -17.39 -1.08
C ARG A 119 3.26 -18.81 -1.58
N ILE A 120 3.97 -19.63 -0.82
CA ILE A 120 4.18 -21.07 -1.06
C ILE A 120 2.82 -21.73 -1.32
N ASN A 121 1.76 -21.25 -0.65
CA ASN A 121 0.39 -21.71 -0.84
C ASN A 121 -0.14 -21.59 -2.28
N ASP A 122 0.22 -20.53 -3.04
CA ASP A 122 -0.21 -20.40 -4.45
C ASP A 122 0.60 -21.32 -5.39
N ALA A 123 1.78 -21.81 -4.96
CA ALA A 123 2.63 -22.73 -5.71
C ALA A 123 2.33 -24.22 -5.43
N ASP A 124 1.85 -24.53 -4.21
CA ASP A 124 1.55 -25.91 -3.79
C ASP A 124 0.15 -26.37 -4.25
N GLU A 125 -0.84 -25.48 -4.28
CA GLU A 125 -2.19 -25.81 -4.73
C GLU A 125 -2.69 -24.82 -5.80
N PRO A 126 -2.60 -25.17 -7.10
CA PRO A 126 -3.07 -24.31 -8.16
C PRO A 126 -4.60 -24.18 -8.12
N PRO A 127 -5.16 -23.00 -8.42
CA PRO A 127 -6.59 -22.77 -8.34
C PRO A 127 -7.36 -23.67 -9.32
N ARG A 128 -8.37 -24.37 -8.80
CA ARG A 128 -9.26 -25.27 -9.55
C ARG A 128 -10.55 -24.54 -9.91
N TYR A 129 -10.54 -23.87 -11.06
CA TYR A 129 -11.72 -23.23 -11.59
C TYR A 129 -12.56 -24.21 -12.41
N SER A 130 -13.89 -24.06 -12.39
CA SER A 130 -14.78 -24.85 -13.23
C SER A 130 -14.51 -24.59 -14.71
N PRO A 131 -14.66 -25.61 -15.59
CA PRO A 131 -14.56 -25.43 -17.04
C PRO A 131 -15.48 -24.28 -17.52
N ASN A 132 -15.03 -23.51 -18.51
CA ASN A 132 -15.71 -22.33 -19.08
C ASN A 132 -15.79 -21.07 -18.20
N THR A 133 -15.22 -21.06 -17.00
CA THR A 133 -15.11 -19.84 -16.20
C THR A 133 -13.91 -18.98 -16.65
N VAL A 134 -13.98 -17.66 -16.40
CA VAL A 134 -12.86 -16.72 -16.62
C VAL A 134 -11.59 -17.16 -15.89
N GLY A 135 -11.77 -17.66 -14.67
CA GLY A 135 -10.69 -18.22 -13.87
C GLY A 135 -9.97 -19.32 -14.62
N TYR A 136 -10.70 -20.27 -15.23
CA TYR A 136 -10.11 -21.34 -16.03
C TYR A 136 -9.33 -20.81 -17.24
N LYS A 137 -9.90 -19.86 -17.99
CA LYS A 137 -9.23 -19.24 -19.16
C LYS A 137 -7.97 -18.46 -18.77
N SER A 138 -7.95 -17.86 -17.57
CA SER A 138 -6.80 -17.11 -17.06
C SER A 138 -5.58 -17.99 -16.73
N LEU A 139 -5.76 -19.31 -16.67
CA LEU A 139 -4.68 -20.29 -16.44
C LEU A 139 -3.82 -20.57 -17.69
N ALA A 140 -4.08 -19.88 -18.81
CA ALA A 140 -3.36 -20.06 -20.08
C ALA A 140 -3.29 -21.54 -20.55
N GLY A 141 -4.41 -22.26 -20.37
CA GLY A 141 -4.50 -23.68 -20.72
C GLY A 141 -3.88 -24.63 -19.69
N TYR A 142 -3.46 -24.18 -18.51
CA TYR A 142 -3.04 -25.09 -17.45
C TYR A 142 -4.24 -25.87 -16.90
N ASN A 143 -4.14 -27.19 -16.89
CA ASN A 143 -5.13 -28.09 -16.33
C ASN A 143 -4.69 -28.56 -14.93
N PRO A 144 -5.37 -28.11 -13.85
CA PRO A 144 -4.99 -28.46 -12.47
C PRO A 144 -5.13 -29.95 -12.14
N ALA A 145 -6.05 -30.68 -12.80
CA ALA A 145 -6.26 -32.11 -12.54
C ALA A 145 -5.16 -32.98 -13.17
N ARG A 146 -4.64 -32.57 -14.33
CA ARG A 146 -3.52 -33.23 -15.01
C ARG A 146 -2.15 -32.71 -14.53
N SER A 147 -2.13 -31.57 -13.83
CA SER A 147 -0.91 -30.84 -13.50
C SER A 147 -0.06 -30.49 -14.73
N ASP A 148 -0.71 -30.15 -15.85
CA ASP A 148 -0.02 -29.88 -17.13
C ASP A 148 -0.80 -28.91 -18.03
N PHE A 149 -0.09 -28.29 -18.98
CA PHE A 149 -0.65 -27.33 -19.94
C PHE A 149 -1.25 -28.03 -21.16
N GLU A 150 -2.37 -27.50 -21.66
CA GLU A 150 -3.00 -27.90 -22.92
C GLU A 150 -2.09 -27.59 -24.12
N CYS A 151 -1.45 -26.42 -24.10
CA CYS A 151 -0.46 -26.00 -25.09
C CYS A 151 0.96 -26.14 -24.51
N GLU A 152 1.81 -26.91 -25.17
CA GLU A 152 3.19 -27.08 -24.73
C GLU A 152 4.11 -25.95 -25.24
N PHE A 153 5.20 -25.70 -24.51
CA PHE A 153 6.27 -24.85 -25.00
C PHE A 153 6.94 -25.52 -26.22
N ASP A 154 7.06 -24.78 -27.33
CA ASP A 154 7.52 -25.27 -28.64
C ASP A 154 6.68 -26.46 -29.16
N PRO A 155 5.43 -26.23 -29.63
CA PRO A 155 4.53 -27.30 -30.06
C PRO A 155 5.00 -28.08 -31.30
N ASN A 156 5.99 -27.56 -32.01
CA ASN A 156 6.51 -28.12 -33.26
C ASN A 156 7.80 -28.93 -33.03
N ALA A 157 8.13 -29.29 -31.78
CA ALA A 157 9.34 -30.04 -31.47
C ALA A 157 9.33 -31.43 -32.16
N GLU A 158 8.16 -32.04 -32.24
CA GLU A 158 7.89 -33.35 -32.81
C GLU A 158 8.05 -33.36 -34.35
N ASP A 159 7.95 -32.21 -35.01
CA ASP A 159 8.16 -32.08 -36.47
C ASP A 159 9.58 -32.51 -36.86
N LEU A 160 10.57 -32.35 -35.97
CA LEU A 160 11.94 -32.83 -36.20
C LEU A 160 12.02 -34.34 -36.38
N LEU A 161 11.09 -35.09 -35.80
CA LEU A 161 11.05 -36.55 -35.85
C LEU A 161 10.24 -37.07 -37.03
N SER A 162 9.33 -36.25 -37.59
CA SER A 162 8.39 -36.64 -38.65
C SER A 162 9.07 -37.21 -39.90
N ASN A 163 10.28 -36.73 -40.21
CA ASN A 163 11.02 -37.12 -41.41
C ASN A 163 12.07 -38.21 -41.18
N LEU A 164 12.17 -38.77 -39.96
CA LEU A 164 13.11 -39.85 -39.67
C LEU A 164 12.61 -41.17 -40.30
N LYS A 165 13.47 -41.82 -41.08
CA LYS A 165 13.18 -43.10 -41.74
C LYS A 165 14.09 -44.19 -41.20
N SER A 166 13.58 -45.42 -41.10
CA SER A 166 14.43 -46.58 -40.82
C SER A 166 15.43 -46.78 -41.96
N ILE A 167 16.71 -46.91 -41.61
CA ILE A 167 17.81 -47.14 -42.57
C ILE A 167 18.13 -48.63 -42.56
N ASP A 168 18.38 -49.19 -43.74
CA ASP A 168 18.83 -50.57 -43.87
C ASP A 168 20.30 -50.72 -43.43
N ARG A 169 20.62 -51.83 -42.76
CA ARG A 169 21.98 -52.08 -42.23
C ARG A 169 23.00 -52.33 -43.33
N ASP A 170 22.53 -52.70 -44.52
CA ASP A 170 23.39 -52.99 -45.67
C ASP A 170 23.73 -51.73 -46.50
N ASP A 171 23.25 -50.53 -46.11
CA ASP A 171 23.57 -49.27 -46.78
C ASP A 171 25.07 -48.89 -46.59
N PRO A 172 25.81 -48.55 -47.66
CA PRO A 172 27.21 -48.10 -47.57
C PRO A 172 27.44 -46.89 -46.65
N HIS A 173 26.41 -46.11 -46.34
CA HIS A 173 26.46 -44.91 -45.51
C HIS A 173 25.73 -45.10 -44.16
N TYR A 174 25.41 -46.34 -43.76
CA TYR A 174 24.65 -46.66 -42.56
C TYR A 174 25.12 -45.89 -41.32
N ASP A 175 26.43 -45.91 -41.02
CA ASP A 175 27.00 -45.26 -39.84
C ASP A 175 26.84 -43.74 -39.89
N LEU A 176 27.05 -43.12 -41.05
CA LEU A 176 26.93 -41.68 -41.23
C LEU A 176 25.49 -41.21 -41.05
N ILE A 177 24.54 -41.88 -41.72
CA ILE A 177 23.13 -41.51 -41.66
C ILE A 177 22.58 -41.78 -40.26
N THR A 178 22.97 -42.89 -39.61
CA THR A 178 22.60 -43.18 -38.21
C THR A 178 23.10 -42.10 -37.26
N ASN A 179 24.36 -41.66 -37.40
CA ASN A 179 24.91 -40.56 -36.59
C ASN A 179 24.17 -39.23 -36.80
N LEU A 180 23.77 -38.91 -38.04
CA LEU A 180 22.94 -37.75 -38.34
C LEU A 180 21.56 -37.86 -37.70
N GLN A 181 20.91 -39.03 -37.76
CA GLN A 181 19.64 -39.27 -37.09
C GLN A 181 19.76 -39.16 -35.56
N CYS A 182 20.84 -39.69 -34.97
CA CYS A 182 21.15 -39.51 -33.55
C CYS A 182 21.35 -38.02 -33.18
N ALA A 183 21.95 -37.22 -34.05
CA ALA A 183 22.10 -35.77 -33.84
C ALA A 183 20.75 -35.03 -33.90
N VAL A 184 19.83 -35.46 -34.77
CA VAL A 184 18.44 -34.96 -34.81
C VAL A 184 17.71 -35.31 -33.52
N ILE A 185 17.77 -36.57 -33.08
CA ILE A 185 17.18 -37.02 -31.81
C ILE A 185 17.77 -36.26 -30.61
N SER A 186 19.09 -36.02 -30.62
CA SER A 186 19.75 -35.22 -29.58
C SER A 186 19.23 -33.79 -29.56
N SER A 187 18.97 -33.21 -30.73
CA SER A 187 18.40 -31.86 -30.84
C SER A 187 16.94 -31.80 -30.37
N TYR A 188 16.15 -32.84 -30.65
CA TYR A 188 14.80 -33.02 -30.09
C TYR A 188 14.83 -33.13 -28.55
N ASN A 189 15.73 -33.95 -28.00
CA ASN A 189 15.88 -34.10 -26.54
C ASN A 189 16.24 -32.76 -25.87
N ARG A 190 17.06 -31.91 -26.51
CA ARG A 190 17.33 -30.54 -25.99
C ARG A 190 16.06 -29.69 -25.93
N ARG A 191 15.17 -29.78 -26.92
CA ARG A 191 13.88 -29.07 -26.90
C ARG A 191 12.97 -29.55 -25.77
N LEU A 192 12.93 -30.87 -25.52
CA LEU A 192 12.20 -31.43 -24.38
C LEU A 192 12.76 -30.96 -23.02
N VAL A 193 14.08 -30.86 -22.89
CA VAL A 193 14.73 -30.32 -21.68
C VAL A 193 14.32 -28.86 -21.46
N GLU A 194 14.29 -28.04 -22.51
CA GLU A 194 13.81 -26.65 -22.43
C GLU A 194 12.33 -26.57 -22.08
N ARG A 195 11.47 -27.41 -22.68
CA ARG A 195 10.05 -27.53 -22.32
C ARG A 195 9.88 -27.82 -20.82
N GLN A 196 10.66 -28.76 -20.28
CA GLN A 196 10.64 -29.09 -18.85
C GLN A 196 11.21 -27.96 -17.97
N ARG A 197 12.21 -27.25 -18.46
CA ARG A 197 12.77 -26.07 -17.77
C ARG A 197 11.72 -24.98 -17.63
N TRP A 198 10.95 -24.67 -18.68
CA TRP A 198 9.86 -23.68 -18.61
C TRP A 198 8.77 -24.09 -17.64
N LYS A 199 8.31 -25.36 -17.67
CA LYS A 199 7.34 -25.88 -16.69
C LYS A 199 7.85 -25.69 -15.24
N ARG A 200 9.14 -25.94 -15.00
CA ARG A 200 9.78 -25.73 -13.68
C ARG A 200 9.82 -24.27 -13.27
N ILE A 201 10.17 -23.34 -14.18
CA ILE A 201 10.19 -21.91 -13.88
C ILE A 201 8.79 -21.41 -13.54
N ILE A 202 7.79 -21.78 -14.34
CA ILE A 202 6.39 -21.40 -14.11
C ILE A 202 5.91 -21.87 -12.74
N ARG A 203 6.20 -23.12 -12.39
CA ARG A 203 5.87 -23.70 -11.08
C ARG A 203 6.58 -22.97 -9.94
N ASN A 204 7.91 -22.85 -10.01
CA ASN A 204 8.73 -22.31 -8.92
C ASN A 204 8.39 -20.86 -8.57
N HIS A 205 7.97 -20.07 -9.56
CA HIS A 205 7.61 -18.65 -9.39
C HIS A 205 6.09 -18.41 -9.32
N GLY A 206 5.27 -19.46 -9.34
CA GLY A 206 3.80 -19.31 -9.27
C GLY A 206 3.19 -18.55 -10.45
N LEU A 207 3.75 -18.70 -11.67
CA LEU A 207 3.38 -17.91 -12.85
C LEU A 207 2.12 -18.41 -13.57
N ILE A 208 1.43 -19.42 -13.02
CA ILE A 208 0.19 -19.97 -13.59
C ILE A 208 -0.88 -18.87 -13.70
N VAL A 209 -0.96 -17.98 -12.70
CA VAL A 209 -1.88 -16.84 -12.71
C VAL A 209 -1.09 -15.54 -12.78
N LEU A 210 -0.64 -15.16 -13.98
CA LEU A 210 0.21 -13.99 -14.20
C LEU A 210 -0.38 -12.68 -13.65
N ARG A 211 -1.72 -12.53 -13.69
CA ARG A 211 -2.41 -11.35 -13.12
C ARG A 211 -2.17 -11.21 -11.61
N LYS A 212 -2.20 -12.31 -10.85
CA LYS A 212 -1.92 -12.29 -9.41
C LYS A 212 -0.50 -11.84 -9.12
N VAL A 213 0.47 -12.23 -9.96
CA VAL A 213 1.87 -11.81 -9.84
C VAL A 213 1.98 -10.29 -10.01
N TYR A 214 1.35 -9.72 -11.04
CA TYR A 214 1.32 -8.26 -11.22
C TYR A 214 0.61 -7.52 -10.08
N ALA A 215 -0.54 -8.03 -9.62
CA ALA A 215 -1.27 -7.49 -8.47
C ALA A 215 -0.41 -7.45 -7.21
N TRP A 216 0.40 -8.48 -6.98
CA TRP A 216 1.34 -8.52 -5.87
C TRP A 216 2.51 -7.53 -6.03
N LEU A 217 3.05 -7.39 -7.24
CA LEU A 217 4.15 -6.46 -7.55
C LEU A 217 3.77 -4.98 -7.35
N HIS A 218 2.49 -4.63 -7.45
CA HIS A 218 2.00 -3.26 -7.18
C HIS A 218 2.38 -2.72 -5.80
N ARG A 219 2.71 -3.59 -4.83
CA ARG A 219 3.25 -3.15 -3.52
C ARG A 219 4.51 -2.30 -3.63
N TYR A 220 5.26 -2.44 -4.73
CA TYR A 220 6.50 -1.74 -4.97
C TYR A 220 6.36 -0.42 -5.73
N ASP A 221 5.15 -0.03 -6.16
CA ASP A 221 4.91 1.13 -7.04
C ASP A 221 5.46 2.46 -6.50
N VAL A 222 5.60 2.57 -5.17
CA VAL A 222 6.16 3.75 -4.50
C VAL A 222 7.60 4.03 -4.94
N THR A 223 8.38 2.99 -5.27
CA THR A 223 9.80 3.13 -5.61
C THR A 223 10.18 2.49 -6.93
N ILE A 224 9.59 1.34 -7.26
CA ILE A 224 9.81 0.59 -8.50
C ILE A 224 8.51 0.70 -9.29
N THR A 225 8.51 1.54 -10.31
CA THR A 225 7.31 1.74 -11.13
C THR A 225 6.96 0.50 -11.94
N ARG A 226 5.67 0.32 -12.25
CA ARG A 226 5.14 -0.73 -13.13
C ARG A 226 6.00 -1.12 -14.34
N PRO A 227 6.40 -0.21 -15.25
CA PRO A 227 7.19 -0.58 -16.42
C PRO A 227 8.59 -1.12 -16.06
N VAL A 228 9.08 -0.88 -14.85
CA VAL A 228 10.38 -1.39 -14.38
C VAL A 228 10.22 -2.82 -13.90
N TYR A 229 9.30 -3.10 -12.96
CA TYR A 229 9.15 -4.48 -12.48
C TYR A 229 8.62 -5.43 -13.55
N GLU A 230 7.81 -4.97 -14.51
CA GLU A 230 7.39 -5.74 -15.69
C GLU A 230 8.61 -6.22 -16.51
N LYS A 231 9.64 -5.38 -16.60
CA LYS A 231 10.91 -5.76 -17.25
C LYS A 231 11.74 -6.70 -16.39
N LEU A 232 11.69 -6.54 -15.07
CA LEU A 232 12.45 -7.34 -14.11
C LEU A 232 11.95 -8.79 -14.02
N ILE A 233 10.66 -9.06 -14.24
CA ILE A 233 10.09 -10.42 -14.27
C ILE A 233 10.89 -11.36 -15.20
N ARG A 234 11.51 -10.85 -16.26
CA ARG A 234 12.37 -11.64 -17.16
C ARG A 234 13.60 -12.25 -16.47
N PHE A 235 14.02 -11.72 -15.32
CA PHE A 235 15.11 -12.29 -14.53
C PHE A 235 14.70 -13.52 -13.72
N MET A 236 13.39 -13.82 -13.58
CA MET A 236 12.91 -15.04 -12.92
C MET A 236 13.45 -16.31 -13.57
N GLN A 237 13.83 -16.28 -14.85
CA GLN A 237 14.45 -17.43 -15.53
C GLN A 237 15.87 -17.77 -15.01
N TYR A 238 16.52 -16.84 -14.31
CA TYR A 238 17.91 -16.94 -13.85
C TYR A 238 18.04 -17.02 -12.33
N CYS A 239 16.94 -16.91 -11.58
CA CYS A 239 16.96 -16.93 -10.13
C CYS A 239 15.79 -17.72 -9.56
N THR A 240 15.93 -18.17 -8.31
CA THR A 240 14.82 -18.78 -7.56
C THR A 240 13.79 -17.71 -7.18
N ALA A 241 12.56 -18.12 -6.84
CA ALA A 241 11.53 -17.19 -6.39
C ALA A 241 12.01 -16.34 -5.20
N ALA A 242 12.63 -16.98 -4.20
CA ALA A 242 13.20 -16.29 -3.04
C ALA A 242 14.26 -15.24 -3.42
N GLN A 243 15.18 -15.58 -4.33
CA GLN A 243 16.21 -14.65 -4.80
C GLN A 243 15.62 -13.48 -5.59
N PHE A 244 14.59 -13.72 -6.40
CA PHE A 244 13.90 -12.67 -7.14
C PHE A 244 13.16 -11.70 -6.21
N GLU A 245 12.46 -12.22 -5.20
CA GLU A 245 11.81 -11.39 -4.19
C GLU A 245 12.83 -10.56 -3.40
N MET A 246 13.94 -11.18 -2.99
CA MET A 246 15.03 -10.49 -2.30
C MET A 246 15.62 -9.35 -3.14
N LEU A 247 15.78 -9.56 -4.46
CA LEU A 247 16.20 -8.51 -5.38
C LEU A 247 15.20 -7.34 -5.41
N LEU A 248 13.90 -7.63 -5.55
CA LEU A 248 12.87 -6.59 -5.59
C LEU A 248 12.76 -5.85 -4.26
N GLU A 249 12.83 -6.56 -3.13
CA GLU A 249 12.81 -5.97 -1.80
C GLU A 249 14.03 -5.07 -1.56
N GLY A 250 15.22 -5.52 -1.97
CA GLY A 250 16.44 -4.72 -1.90
C GLY A 250 16.35 -3.44 -2.75
N LEU A 251 15.83 -3.55 -3.98
CA LEU A 251 15.60 -2.39 -4.84
C LEU A 251 14.55 -1.44 -4.25
N HIS A 252 13.49 -1.98 -3.66
CA HIS A 252 12.44 -1.21 -3.00
C HIS A 252 13.03 -0.42 -1.83
N ARG A 253 13.75 -1.12 -0.94
CA ARG A 253 14.42 -0.54 0.22
C ARG A 253 15.41 0.55 -0.17
N SER A 254 16.22 0.32 -1.22
CA SER A 254 17.12 1.33 -1.75
C SER A 254 16.35 2.59 -2.22
N GLY A 255 15.18 2.40 -2.83
CA GLY A 255 14.32 3.50 -3.24
C GLY A 255 13.72 4.28 -2.06
N GLU A 256 13.23 3.58 -1.03
CA GLU A 256 12.73 4.20 0.20
C GLU A 256 13.81 5.06 0.87
N LEU A 257 15.03 4.51 0.99
CA LEU A 257 16.17 5.21 1.56
C LEU A 257 16.51 6.45 0.74
N LYS A 258 16.49 6.36 -0.59
CA LYS A 258 16.70 7.53 -1.48
C LYS A 258 15.65 8.61 -1.23
N ILE A 259 14.37 8.23 -1.11
CA ILE A 259 13.28 9.17 -0.79
C ILE A 259 13.50 9.82 0.58
N GLN A 260 13.87 9.03 1.59
CA GLN A 260 14.14 9.53 2.93
C GLN A 260 15.32 10.49 2.97
N ILE A 261 16.43 10.16 2.30
CA ILE A 261 17.61 11.02 2.18
C ILE A 261 17.24 12.34 1.50
N LEU A 262 16.50 12.30 0.38
CA LEU A 262 16.04 13.50 -0.30
C LEU A 262 15.17 14.38 0.61
N ARG A 263 14.27 13.77 1.40
CA ARG A 263 13.43 14.49 2.36
C ARG A 263 14.26 15.16 3.46
N LEU A 264 15.26 14.46 4.00
CA LEU A 264 16.19 15.02 4.99
C LEU A 264 17.03 16.16 4.40
N CYS A 265 17.54 16.01 3.18
CA CYS A 265 18.26 17.08 2.49
C CYS A 265 17.40 18.33 2.30
N GLN A 266 16.12 18.18 1.95
CA GLN A 266 15.19 19.30 1.83
C GLN A 266 14.91 20.00 3.16
N LEU A 267 14.78 19.24 4.25
CA LEU A 267 14.62 19.81 5.60
C LEU A 267 15.86 20.59 6.00
N ARG A 268 17.05 20.04 5.71
CA ARG A 268 18.33 20.69 5.97
C ARG A 268 18.51 21.97 5.16
N GLN A 269 18.07 22.01 3.90
CA GLN A 269 18.04 23.23 3.09
C GLN A 269 17.16 24.32 3.69
N LYS A 270 16.14 23.96 4.48
CA LYS A 270 15.28 24.89 5.22
C LYS A 270 15.85 25.29 6.58
N GLY A 271 17.08 24.89 6.90
CA GLY A 271 17.75 25.19 8.16
C GLY A 271 17.41 24.26 9.32
N ILE A 272 16.65 23.18 9.10
CA ILE A 272 16.28 22.22 10.14
C ILE A 272 17.41 21.21 10.32
N THR A 273 18.00 21.16 11.51
CA THR A 273 19.17 20.33 11.81
C THR A 273 18.87 19.16 12.75
N SER A 274 17.76 19.19 13.50
CA SER A 274 17.33 18.12 14.41
C SER A 274 16.14 17.32 13.87
N LEU A 275 16.09 16.02 14.20
CA LEU A 275 14.94 15.16 13.88
C LEU A 275 13.68 15.55 14.67
N ALA A 276 13.82 16.07 15.89
CA ALA A 276 12.69 16.57 16.68
C ALA A 276 12.06 17.79 15.98
N ASP A 277 12.91 18.72 15.54
CA ASP A 277 12.50 19.91 14.80
C ASP A 277 11.88 19.55 13.45
N ALA A 278 12.41 18.51 12.78
CA ALA A 278 11.80 17.98 11.55
C ALA A 278 10.37 17.47 11.77
N ARG A 279 10.14 16.71 12.86
CA ARG A 279 8.80 16.23 13.22
C ARG A 279 7.85 17.40 13.54
N LEU A 280 8.32 18.37 14.32
CA LEU A 280 7.56 19.56 14.65
C LEU A 280 7.23 20.38 13.39
N TYR A 281 8.21 20.61 12.52
CA TYR A 281 8.03 21.33 11.26
C TYR A 281 7.01 20.63 10.36
N LEU A 282 7.09 19.30 10.21
CA LEU A 282 6.11 18.56 9.41
C LEU A 282 4.70 18.66 9.99
N LYS A 283 4.55 18.57 11.33
CA LYS A 283 3.27 18.75 12.01
C LYS A 283 2.72 20.16 11.82
N LEU A 284 3.54 21.19 12.05
CA LEU A 284 3.17 22.60 11.88
C LEU A 284 2.82 22.93 10.42
N LYS A 285 3.57 22.37 9.47
CA LYS A 285 3.29 22.52 8.04
C LYS A 285 1.94 21.90 7.68
N GLN A 286 1.64 20.71 8.20
CA GLN A 286 0.35 20.06 7.99
C GLN A 286 -0.80 20.86 8.61
N THR A 287 -0.66 21.36 9.84
CA THR A 287 -1.67 22.22 10.47
C THR A 287 -1.83 23.54 9.73
N HIS A 288 -0.73 24.15 9.26
CA HIS A 288 -0.79 25.38 8.47
C HIS A 288 -1.52 25.14 7.14
N GLU A 289 -1.22 24.06 6.43
CA GLU A 289 -1.93 23.69 5.20
C GLU A 289 -3.43 23.41 5.47
N GLN A 290 -3.77 22.79 6.59
CA GLN A 290 -5.16 22.60 7.03
C GLN A 290 -5.84 23.94 7.30
N CYS A 291 -5.27 24.80 8.14
CA CYS A 291 -5.81 26.13 8.43
C CYS A 291 -5.92 27.00 7.18
N GLU A 292 -4.96 26.92 6.25
CA GLU A 292 -5.01 27.66 4.99
C GLU A 292 -6.15 27.15 4.09
N ASN A 293 -6.39 25.83 4.08
CA ASN A 293 -7.53 25.24 3.37
C ASN A 293 -8.86 25.63 4.03
N GLU A 294 -8.93 25.65 5.36
CA GLU A 294 -10.09 26.13 6.12
C GLU A 294 -10.35 27.60 5.86
N LEU A 295 -9.33 28.47 5.86
CA LEU A 295 -9.44 29.89 5.51
C LEU A 295 -9.90 30.08 4.06
N LYS A 296 -9.38 29.30 3.11
CA LYS A 296 -9.86 29.31 1.73
C LYS A 296 -11.33 28.91 1.64
N SER A 297 -11.76 27.90 2.41
CA SER A 297 -13.16 27.50 2.48
C SER A 297 -14.05 28.56 3.13
N PHE A 298 -13.55 29.22 4.18
CA PHE A 298 -14.23 30.31 4.88
C PHE A 298 -14.39 31.55 3.98
N HIS A 299 -13.35 31.93 3.24
CA HIS A 299 -13.40 33.04 2.28
C HIS A 299 -14.22 32.72 1.02
N ALA A 300 -14.40 31.43 0.70
CA ALA A 300 -15.30 30.99 -0.38
C ALA A 300 -16.78 31.09 0.02
N ASN A 301 -17.11 31.05 1.32
CA ASN A 301 -18.47 31.25 1.82
C ASN A 301 -18.90 32.73 1.67
N ALA A 302 -19.85 32.97 0.78
CA ALA A 302 -20.34 34.31 0.44
C ALA A 302 -20.99 35.05 1.62
N GLN A 303 -21.64 34.33 2.54
CA GLN A 303 -22.37 34.88 3.69
C GLN A 303 -21.48 35.46 4.80
N LEU A 304 -20.22 35.02 4.91
CA LEU A 304 -19.29 35.41 5.98
C LEU A 304 -18.24 36.44 5.53
N ASN A 305 -18.29 36.85 4.25
CA ASN A 305 -17.35 37.79 3.69
C ASN A 305 -17.81 39.23 3.95
N TRP A 306 -17.35 39.83 5.05
CA TRP A 306 -17.71 41.19 5.47
C TRP A 306 -17.48 42.28 4.40
N LYS A 307 -16.63 42.02 3.39
CA LYS A 307 -16.45 42.92 2.22
C LYS A 307 -17.68 43.00 1.30
N MET A 308 -18.58 42.03 1.34
CA MET A 308 -19.86 42.06 0.61
C MET A 308 -20.97 42.76 1.41
N ASN A 309 -20.83 42.86 2.74
CA ASN A 309 -21.88 43.37 3.62
C ASN A 309 -21.92 44.91 3.72
N ASN A 310 -21.09 45.63 2.97
CA ASN A 310 -21.04 47.09 2.97
C ASN A 310 -21.02 47.64 1.54
N ARG A 311 -22.02 47.27 0.73
CA ARG A 311 -22.25 47.83 -0.62
C ARG A 311 -23.00 49.17 -0.59
N ASN A 312 -22.44 50.16 0.11
CA ASN A 312 -22.83 51.57 -0.08
C ASN A 312 -21.69 52.45 -0.64
N PHE A 313 -20.59 51.87 -1.10
CA PHE A 313 -19.58 52.59 -1.88
C PHE A 313 -19.27 51.84 -3.17
N SER A 314 -19.71 52.40 -4.29
CA SER A 314 -19.28 52.01 -5.64
C SER A 314 -17.84 52.46 -5.83
N VAL A 315 -16.91 51.52 -5.69
CA VAL A 315 -15.55 51.66 -6.23
C VAL A 315 -15.35 50.53 -7.21
N ASP A 316 -15.21 50.89 -8.49
CA ASP A 316 -14.83 49.97 -9.57
C ASP A 316 -13.43 49.42 -9.29
N LEU A 317 -13.38 48.24 -8.68
CA LEU A 317 -12.15 47.45 -8.57
C LEU A 317 -12.06 46.49 -9.77
N PRO A 318 -10.88 46.37 -10.40
CA PRO A 318 -10.69 45.50 -11.54
C PRO A 318 -10.94 44.04 -11.15
N PHE A 319 -11.69 43.36 -12.01
CA PHE A 319 -12.14 41.97 -11.90
C PHE A 319 -10.97 41.00 -11.62
N ILE A 320 -10.73 40.65 -10.36
CA ILE A 320 -9.79 39.59 -9.98
C ILE A 320 -10.48 38.25 -10.25
N LYS A 321 -10.03 37.55 -11.30
CA LYS A 321 -10.47 36.18 -11.61
C LYS A 321 -10.19 35.27 -10.41
N LYS A 322 -11.26 34.78 -9.76
CA LYS A 322 -11.20 33.74 -8.71
C LYS A 322 -10.42 32.53 -9.24
N LYS A 323 -9.24 32.23 -8.68
CA LYS A 323 -8.58 30.93 -8.86
C LYS A 323 -9.28 29.93 -7.94
N SER A 324 -9.84 28.89 -8.55
CA SER A 324 -10.48 27.76 -7.87
C SER A 324 -9.54 27.15 -6.81
N GLY A 325 -10.01 27.06 -5.57
CA GLY A 325 -9.28 26.53 -4.43
C GLY A 325 -9.41 25.02 -4.36
N PHE A 326 -8.42 24.31 -4.90
CA PHE A 326 -8.21 22.90 -4.58
C PHE A 326 -6.98 22.75 -3.67
N THR A 327 -7.02 21.77 -2.78
CA THR A 327 -5.88 21.43 -1.93
C THR A 327 -4.71 20.96 -2.81
N PRO A 328 -3.50 21.54 -2.66
CA PRO A 328 -2.36 21.15 -3.48
C PRO A 328 -1.95 19.70 -3.21
N ILE A 329 -1.60 18.95 -4.25
CA ILE A 329 -1.15 17.55 -4.10
C ILE A 329 0.32 17.51 -3.61
N GLU A 330 0.67 16.54 -2.76
CA GLU A 330 2.08 16.28 -2.41
C GLU A 330 2.74 15.50 -3.54
N ILE A 331 3.76 16.11 -4.16
CA ILE A 331 4.39 15.59 -5.39
C ILE A 331 5.74 14.91 -5.13
N ILE A 332 6.32 15.16 -3.95
CA ILE A 332 7.65 14.67 -3.60
C ILE A 332 7.61 13.13 -3.58
N GLY A 333 8.48 12.50 -4.37
CA GLY A 333 8.56 11.04 -4.50
C GLY A 333 7.72 10.45 -5.63
N MET A 334 6.87 11.23 -6.31
CA MET A 334 6.13 10.76 -7.47
C MET A 334 7.05 10.56 -8.70
N PRO A 335 6.76 9.58 -9.58
CA PRO A 335 7.57 9.32 -10.76
C PRO A 335 7.66 10.56 -11.66
N GLY A 336 8.87 10.93 -12.06
CA GLY A 336 9.13 12.12 -12.88
C GLY A 336 9.43 13.40 -12.08
N TYR A 337 9.27 13.42 -10.75
CA TYR A 337 9.54 14.59 -9.91
C TYR A 337 10.98 15.11 -10.04
N GLU A 338 11.95 14.22 -10.13
CA GLU A 338 13.38 14.56 -10.24
C GLU A 338 13.69 15.38 -11.51
N LYS A 339 12.89 15.22 -12.57
CA LYS A 339 13.07 15.90 -13.86
C LYS A 339 12.38 17.26 -13.94
N LEU A 340 11.59 17.64 -12.95
CA LEU A 340 10.88 18.92 -12.91
C LEU A 340 11.74 20.04 -12.34
N THR A 341 11.65 21.22 -12.96
CA THR A 341 12.17 22.49 -12.40
C THR A 341 11.34 22.96 -11.20
N PRO A 342 11.87 23.83 -10.31
CA PRO A 342 11.13 24.32 -9.13
C PRO A 342 9.78 24.95 -9.48
N SER A 343 9.71 25.76 -10.55
CA SER A 343 8.46 26.37 -11.00
C SER A 343 7.44 25.35 -11.54
N GLU A 344 7.91 24.30 -12.21
CA GLU A 344 7.04 23.21 -12.68
C GLU A 344 6.52 22.35 -11.54
N ARG A 345 7.32 22.14 -10.48
CA ARG A 345 6.87 21.44 -9.27
C ARG A 345 5.74 22.18 -8.60
N GLU A 346 5.86 23.51 -8.51
CA GLU A 346 4.81 24.36 -7.95
C GLU A 346 3.55 24.36 -8.82
N LEU A 347 3.71 24.42 -10.14
CA LEU A 347 2.59 24.30 -11.09
C LEU A 347 1.87 22.97 -10.94
N CYS A 348 2.59 21.84 -10.96
CA CYS A 348 2.01 20.52 -10.80
C CYS A 348 1.28 20.40 -9.46
N ARG A 349 1.86 20.97 -8.39
CA ARG A 349 1.33 20.93 -7.02
C ARG A 349 0.00 21.66 -6.94
N ASN A 350 -0.07 22.86 -7.51
CA ASN A 350 -1.25 23.72 -7.48
C ASN A 350 -2.35 23.26 -8.45
N VAL A 351 -1.97 22.68 -9.59
CA VAL A 351 -2.90 22.20 -10.63
C VAL A 351 -3.29 20.72 -10.42
N ARG A 352 -2.71 20.04 -9.42
CA ARG A 352 -2.93 18.62 -9.11
C ARG A 352 -2.59 17.68 -10.27
N LEU A 353 -1.52 17.99 -11.01
CA LEU A 353 -0.98 17.15 -12.07
C LEU A 353 0.14 16.26 -11.53
N VAL A 354 0.11 14.96 -11.85
CA VAL A 354 1.20 14.03 -11.53
C VAL A 354 2.42 14.38 -12.40
N PRO A 355 3.66 14.39 -11.87
CA PRO A 355 4.86 14.84 -12.61
C PRO A 355 5.08 14.15 -13.95
N ILE A 356 4.90 12.83 -14.00
CA ILE A 356 5.08 12.08 -15.24
C ILE A 356 4.08 12.51 -16.31
N THR A 357 2.81 12.71 -15.93
CA THR A 357 1.75 13.20 -16.82
C THR A 357 2.04 14.62 -17.28
N TYR A 358 2.54 15.49 -16.40
CA TYR A 358 2.95 16.84 -16.80
C TYR A 358 4.08 16.80 -17.85
N LEU A 359 5.08 15.94 -17.66
CA LEU A 359 6.18 15.78 -18.61
C LEU A 359 5.69 15.25 -19.97
N GLU A 360 4.78 14.27 -19.98
CA GLU A 360 4.15 13.76 -21.20
C GLU A 360 3.39 14.87 -21.95
N LEU A 361 2.55 15.64 -21.24
CA LEU A 361 1.81 16.77 -21.83
C LEU A 361 2.77 17.85 -22.35
N LYS A 362 3.86 18.12 -21.61
CA LYS A 362 4.90 19.06 -22.00
C LYS A 362 5.64 18.59 -23.27
N GLU A 363 5.97 17.31 -23.36
CA GLU A 363 6.62 16.73 -24.56
C GLU A 363 5.73 16.85 -25.79
N VAL A 364 4.44 16.56 -25.66
CA VAL A 364 3.46 16.73 -26.73
C VAL A 364 3.40 18.19 -27.21
N LEU A 365 3.35 19.15 -26.28
CA LEU A 365 3.37 20.57 -26.63
C LEU A 365 4.71 21.00 -27.27
N ILE A 366 5.85 20.52 -26.77
CA ILE A 366 7.14 20.86 -27.36
C ILE A 366 7.27 20.30 -28.77
N ALA A 367 6.83 19.06 -28.98
CA ALA A 367 6.86 18.41 -30.29
C ALA A 367 6.04 19.19 -31.33
N GLU A 368 4.83 19.62 -30.96
CA GLU A 368 3.97 20.41 -31.84
C GLU A 368 4.53 21.82 -32.08
N ASN A 369 5.19 22.42 -31.08
CA ASN A 369 5.83 23.72 -31.25
C ASN A 369 7.02 23.64 -32.19
N LYS A 370 7.79 22.54 -32.14
CA LYS A 370 8.88 22.28 -33.09
C LYS A 370 8.39 22.12 -34.53
N LYS A 371 7.20 21.54 -34.74
CA LYS A 371 6.62 21.37 -36.08
C LYS A 371 6.07 22.68 -36.66
N MET A 372 5.34 23.45 -35.85
CA MET A 372 4.58 24.62 -36.32
C MET A 372 5.26 25.96 -36.02
N GLY A 373 6.38 25.96 -35.30
CA GLY A 373 7.10 27.16 -34.82
C GLY A 373 6.39 27.94 -33.72
N SER A 374 5.06 27.80 -33.60
CA SER A 374 4.24 28.38 -32.54
C SER A 374 2.98 27.53 -32.29
N ILE A 375 2.43 27.60 -31.08
CA ILE A 375 1.16 26.92 -30.74
C ILE A 375 0.12 27.95 -30.31
N LYS A 376 -1.03 27.96 -31.00
CA LYS A 376 -2.21 28.71 -30.57
C LYS A 376 -2.95 27.94 -29.48
N LEU A 377 -3.54 28.67 -28.53
CA LEU A 377 -4.25 28.09 -27.37
C LEU A 377 -5.40 27.14 -27.77
N LYS A 378 -6.15 27.45 -28.84
CA LYS A 378 -7.19 26.57 -29.38
C LYS A 378 -6.62 25.23 -29.86
N THR A 379 -5.49 25.27 -30.55
CA THR A 379 -4.77 24.08 -31.03
C THR A 379 -4.23 23.27 -29.86
N ALA A 380 -3.64 23.91 -28.85
CA ALA A 380 -3.18 23.24 -27.63
C ALA A 380 -4.30 22.51 -26.89
N ARG A 381 -5.47 23.13 -26.69
CA ARG A 381 -6.63 22.48 -26.05
C ARG A 381 -7.07 21.23 -26.80
N LYS A 382 -7.09 21.30 -28.14
CA LYS A 382 -7.46 20.16 -28.99
C LYS A 382 -6.43 19.03 -28.91
N ILE A 383 -5.14 19.35 -28.98
CA ILE A 383 -4.04 18.38 -28.89
C ILE A 383 -4.06 17.66 -27.54
N LEU A 384 -4.24 18.40 -26.45
CA LEU A 384 -4.29 17.85 -25.10
C LEU A 384 -5.65 17.22 -24.74
N LYS A 385 -6.62 17.23 -25.66
CA LYS A 385 -8.00 16.73 -25.46
C LYS A 385 -8.71 17.39 -24.25
N ILE A 386 -8.47 18.67 -24.00
CA ILE A 386 -9.08 19.46 -22.90
C ILE A 386 -10.33 20.21 -23.39
N ASP A 387 -10.81 19.93 -24.60
CA ASP A 387 -11.98 20.60 -25.17
C ASP A 387 -13.27 19.83 -24.86
N PHE A 388 -14.08 20.38 -23.95
CA PHE A 388 -15.37 19.84 -23.54
C PHE A 388 -16.55 20.67 -24.07
N GLU A 389 -16.32 21.65 -24.94
CA GLU A 389 -17.36 22.60 -25.40
C GLU A 389 -18.54 21.88 -26.07
N ASN A 390 -18.24 20.83 -26.83
CA ASN A 390 -19.26 19.99 -27.48
C ASN A 390 -19.56 18.68 -26.73
N ALA A 391 -18.88 18.41 -25.61
CA ALA A 391 -19.03 17.16 -24.89
C ALA A 391 -20.44 17.02 -24.30
N GLU A 392 -21.02 15.83 -24.40
CA GLU A 392 -22.25 15.52 -23.70
C GLU A 392 -21.95 15.07 -22.28
N THR A 393 -22.79 15.52 -21.35
CA THR A 393 -22.73 15.12 -19.96
C THR A 393 -23.59 13.88 -19.74
N LEU A 394 -23.10 13.00 -18.87
CA LEU A 394 -23.85 11.84 -18.40
C LEU A 394 -24.20 12.03 -16.92
N LEU A 395 -25.39 11.60 -16.54
CA LEU A 395 -25.81 11.51 -15.15
C LEU A 395 -25.09 10.33 -14.48
N ILE A 396 -24.86 10.41 -13.16
CA ILE A 396 -24.23 9.31 -12.39
C ILE A 396 -25.03 8.01 -12.59
N SER A 397 -26.36 8.12 -12.61
CA SER A 397 -27.28 7.00 -12.86
C SER A 397 -27.14 6.41 -14.28
N GLU A 398 -26.95 7.25 -15.30
CA GLU A 398 -26.73 6.79 -16.68
C GLU A 398 -25.38 6.08 -16.81
N VAL A 399 -24.34 6.66 -16.19
CA VAL A 399 -23.01 6.04 -16.17
C VAL A 399 -23.08 4.68 -15.49
N HIS A 400 -23.76 4.56 -14.35
CA HIS A 400 -23.95 3.27 -13.69
C HIS A 400 -24.59 2.25 -14.63
N MET A 401 -25.72 2.60 -15.27
CA MET A 401 -26.43 1.70 -16.18
C MET A 401 -25.56 1.27 -17.38
N LEU A 402 -24.78 2.19 -17.95
CA LEU A 402 -23.87 1.88 -19.04
C LEU A 402 -22.71 0.96 -18.60
N LEU A 403 -22.13 1.21 -17.42
CA LEU A 403 -21.07 0.38 -16.87
C LEU A 403 -21.59 -1.01 -16.48
N GLU A 404 -22.78 -1.10 -15.90
CA GLU A 404 -23.44 -2.38 -15.58
C GLU A 404 -23.76 -3.16 -16.85
N HIS A 405 -24.29 -2.51 -17.89
CA HIS A 405 -24.52 -3.15 -19.18
C HIS A 405 -23.21 -3.63 -19.82
N ARG A 406 -22.16 -2.82 -19.79
CA ARG A 406 -20.84 -3.20 -20.30
C ARG A 406 -20.25 -4.37 -19.51
N LYS A 407 -20.50 -4.43 -18.21
CA LYS A 407 -20.11 -5.54 -17.33
C LYS A 407 -20.87 -6.81 -17.70
N ALA A 408 -22.19 -6.76 -17.86
CA ALA A 408 -22.99 -7.89 -18.30
C ALA A 408 -22.59 -8.40 -19.70
N GLN A 409 -22.31 -7.50 -20.64
CA GLN A 409 -21.79 -7.87 -21.96
C GLN A 409 -20.45 -8.62 -21.88
N ASN A 410 -19.59 -8.21 -20.94
CA ASN A 410 -18.29 -8.83 -20.71
C ASN A 410 -18.45 -10.23 -20.12
N GLU A 411 -19.34 -10.38 -19.13
CA GLU A 411 -19.70 -11.65 -18.50
C GLU A 411 -20.31 -12.63 -19.52
N SER A 412 -21.00 -12.13 -20.56
CA SER A 412 -21.55 -12.95 -21.64
C SER A 412 -20.58 -13.22 -22.81
N ALA A 413 -19.41 -12.58 -22.86
CA ALA A 413 -18.48 -12.72 -23.96
C ALA A 413 -17.62 -13.99 -23.81
N GLU A 414 -17.26 -14.62 -24.92
CA GLU A 414 -16.37 -15.79 -24.91
C GLU A 414 -14.97 -15.43 -24.36
N ASP A 415 -14.51 -14.19 -24.51
CA ASP A 415 -13.25 -13.70 -23.94
C ASP A 415 -13.50 -12.60 -22.90
N GLU A 416 -13.87 -12.99 -21.67
CA GLU A 416 -14.12 -12.06 -20.59
C GLU A 416 -12.82 -11.35 -20.12
N GLN A 417 -12.78 -10.03 -20.26
CA GLN A 417 -11.64 -9.21 -19.85
C GLN A 417 -11.85 -8.64 -18.45
N GLU A 418 -10.87 -8.73 -17.55
CA GLU A 418 -10.97 -8.01 -16.27
C GLU A 418 -11.00 -6.50 -16.52
N PHE A 419 -11.98 -5.84 -15.91
CA PHE A 419 -12.08 -4.40 -15.96
C PHE A 419 -10.96 -3.73 -15.16
N SER A 420 -10.52 -2.56 -15.61
CA SER A 420 -9.51 -1.78 -14.89
C SER A 420 -10.00 -1.39 -13.48
N ASP A 421 -9.06 -1.14 -12.57
CA ASP A 421 -9.38 -0.59 -11.23
C ASP A 421 -10.20 0.69 -11.33
N VAL A 422 -9.96 1.52 -12.36
CA VAL A 422 -10.72 2.74 -12.61
C VAL A 422 -12.18 2.40 -12.92
N PHE A 423 -12.43 1.39 -13.76
CA PHE A 423 -13.78 0.94 -14.07
C PHE A 423 -14.48 0.42 -12.81
N MET A 424 -13.83 -0.46 -12.04
CA MET A 424 -14.43 -1.02 -10.82
C MET A 424 -14.72 0.06 -9.77
N LYS A 425 -13.78 0.98 -9.53
CA LYS A 425 -13.99 2.12 -8.62
C LYS A 425 -15.11 3.03 -9.11
N THR A 426 -15.19 3.27 -10.42
CA THR A 426 -16.25 4.10 -11.01
C THR A 426 -17.60 3.43 -10.88
N LEU A 427 -17.71 2.12 -11.14
CA LEU A 427 -18.94 1.36 -10.98
C LEU A 427 -19.43 1.36 -9.52
N THR A 428 -18.54 1.12 -8.56
CA THR A 428 -18.88 1.18 -7.12
C THR A 428 -19.30 2.59 -6.69
N TYR A 429 -18.60 3.62 -7.19
CA TYR A 429 -18.97 5.00 -6.91
C TYR A 429 -20.35 5.33 -7.48
N THR A 430 -20.61 5.00 -8.74
CA THR A 430 -21.88 5.32 -9.39
C THR A 430 -23.03 4.51 -8.82
N ASP A 431 -22.80 3.28 -8.35
CA ASP A 431 -23.81 2.49 -7.62
C ASP A 431 -24.17 3.12 -6.28
N ARG A 432 -23.18 3.62 -5.54
CA ARG A 432 -23.40 4.26 -4.24
C ARG A 432 -24.11 5.60 -4.36
N PHE A 433 -23.82 6.37 -5.41
CA PHE A 433 -24.29 7.76 -5.55
C PHE A 433 -25.39 7.96 -6.60
N ARG A 434 -25.79 6.94 -7.36
CA ARG A 434 -26.93 7.05 -8.28
C ARG A 434 -28.18 7.45 -7.50
N LYS A 435 -28.84 8.50 -7.97
CA LYS A 435 -30.10 9.00 -7.39
C LYS A 435 -31.32 8.33 -8.01
N PHE A 436 -31.15 7.78 -9.20
CA PHE A 436 -32.22 7.17 -9.98
C PHE A 436 -31.78 5.76 -10.41
N LYS A 437 -32.61 4.76 -10.13
CA LYS A 437 -32.31 3.34 -10.44
C LYS A 437 -33.00 2.88 -11.72
N ASN A 438 -34.20 3.38 -11.99
CA ASN A 438 -35.03 2.90 -13.09
C ASN A 438 -34.73 3.68 -14.39
N LYS A 439 -34.58 2.97 -15.51
CA LYS A 439 -34.25 3.57 -16.81
C LYS A 439 -35.28 4.62 -17.27
N GLU A 440 -36.55 4.36 -17.02
CA GLU A 440 -37.68 5.23 -17.38
C GLU A 440 -37.60 6.55 -16.60
N THR A 441 -37.23 6.47 -15.32
CA THR A 441 -37.10 7.65 -14.46
C THR A 441 -35.89 8.50 -14.82
N ILE A 442 -34.76 7.87 -15.17
CA ILE A 442 -33.57 8.57 -15.68
C ILE A 442 -33.93 9.34 -16.95
N SER A 443 -34.62 8.68 -17.89
CA SER A 443 -35.09 9.31 -19.14
C SER A 443 -36.06 10.47 -18.88
N ALA A 444 -37.01 10.30 -17.96
CA ALA A 444 -37.97 11.34 -17.60
C ALA A 444 -37.30 12.58 -17.00
N VAL A 445 -36.36 12.39 -16.06
CA VAL A 445 -35.59 13.50 -15.45
C VAL A 445 -34.72 14.20 -16.49
N ARG A 446 -34.07 13.43 -17.38
CA ARG A 446 -33.27 14.01 -18.46
C ARG A 446 -34.13 14.85 -19.40
N ASN A 447 -35.29 14.34 -19.82
CA ASN A 447 -36.19 15.06 -20.72
C ASN A 447 -36.76 16.34 -20.07
N LEU A 448 -37.12 16.27 -18.78
CA LEU A 448 -37.56 17.44 -18.01
C LEU A 448 -36.52 18.56 -18.05
N LEU A 449 -35.26 18.23 -17.75
CA LEU A 449 -34.18 19.21 -17.70
C LEU A 449 -33.70 19.68 -19.08
N MET A 450 -33.78 18.83 -20.11
CA MET A 450 -33.43 19.21 -21.49
C MET A 450 -34.41 20.23 -22.09
N GLN A 451 -35.65 20.27 -21.61
CA GLN A 451 -36.63 21.29 -22.01
C GLN A 451 -36.32 22.66 -21.41
N LYS A 452 -35.49 22.74 -20.38
CA LYS A 452 -35.05 23.98 -19.74
C LYS A 452 -33.79 24.52 -20.43
N LYS A 453 -33.63 25.85 -20.42
CA LYS A 453 -32.46 26.54 -21.01
C LYS A 453 -31.20 26.42 -20.14
N LEU A 454 -30.82 25.19 -19.82
CA LEU A 454 -29.66 24.84 -19.01
C LEU A 454 -28.46 24.49 -19.88
N HIS A 455 -27.26 24.81 -19.40
CA HIS A 455 -26.04 24.27 -19.98
C HIS A 455 -25.93 22.78 -19.65
N LYS A 456 -25.30 21.97 -20.53
CA LYS A 456 -25.17 20.50 -20.35
C LYS A 456 -24.58 20.13 -18.99
N PHE A 457 -23.62 20.92 -18.49
CA PHE A 457 -23.04 20.77 -17.15
C PHE A 457 -24.05 21.01 -16.03
N GLU A 458 -24.83 22.09 -16.11
CA GLU A 458 -25.81 22.46 -15.08
C GLU A 458 -26.92 21.42 -14.99
N LEU A 459 -27.40 20.95 -16.14
CA LEU A 459 -28.36 19.85 -16.23
C LEU A 459 -27.88 18.63 -15.44
N ALA A 460 -26.64 18.18 -15.72
CA ALA A 460 -26.10 17.01 -15.04
C ALA A 460 -25.82 17.27 -13.56
N ALA A 461 -25.38 18.47 -13.19
CA ALA A 461 -25.10 18.84 -11.81
C ALA A 461 -26.40 18.86 -10.96
N ILE A 462 -27.48 19.46 -11.46
CA ILE A 462 -28.78 19.49 -10.77
C ILE A 462 -29.29 18.05 -10.57
N ALA A 463 -29.28 17.23 -11.61
CA ALA A 463 -29.78 15.86 -11.55
C ALA A 463 -28.92 14.93 -10.65
N ASN A 464 -27.63 15.20 -10.52
CA ASN A 464 -26.74 14.38 -9.67
C ASN A 464 -26.78 14.79 -8.20
N LEU A 465 -26.85 16.10 -7.92
CA LEU A 465 -26.85 16.64 -6.56
C LEU A 465 -28.25 16.59 -5.93
N CYS A 466 -29.31 16.78 -6.73
CA CYS A 466 -30.70 16.88 -6.28
C CYS A 466 -30.89 17.87 -5.12
N PRO A 467 -30.57 19.17 -5.30
CA PRO A 467 -30.81 20.17 -4.27
C PRO A 467 -32.31 20.29 -3.97
N GLU A 468 -32.65 20.64 -2.74
CA GLU A 468 -34.04 20.73 -2.25
C GLU A 468 -34.58 22.16 -2.31
N THR A 469 -33.69 23.16 -2.25
CA THR A 469 -34.06 24.57 -2.27
C THR A 469 -33.32 25.32 -3.38
N THR A 470 -33.93 26.41 -3.87
CA THR A 470 -33.28 27.31 -4.83
C THR A 470 -31.97 27.91 -4.32
N GLU A 471 -31.92 28.27 -3.03
CA GLU A 471 -30.71 28.80 -2.38
C GLU A 471 -29.57 27.78 -2.42
N GLU A 472 -29.86 26.52 -2.08
CA GLU A 472 -28.90 25.42 -2.16
C GLU A 472 -28.43 25.21 -3.60
N ALA A 473 -29.36 25.18 -4.56
CA ALA A 473 -29.04 24.99 -5.98
C ALA A 473 -28.11 26.08 -6.52
N LYS A 474 -28.40 27.35 -6.21
CA LYS A 474 -27.55 28.50 -6.61
C LYS A 474 -26.20 28.50 -5.89
N SER A 475 -26.15 28.06 -4.64
CA SER A 475 -24.90 27.95 -3.88
C SER A 475 -23.97 26.87 -4.45
N LEU A 476 -24.53 25.70 -4.78
CA LEU A 476 -23.78 24.59 -5.38
C LEU A 476 -23.44 24.81 -6.86
N ILE A 477 -24.31 25.51 -7.58
CA ILE A 477 -24.16 25.78 -9.02
C ILE A 477 -24.34 27.29 -9.26
N PRO A 478 -23.28 28.11 -9.03
CA PRO A 478 -23.38 29.56 -9.13
C PRO A 478 -23.74 30.10 -10.51
N SER A 479 -23.59 29.30 -11.57
CA SER A 479 -23.96 29.71 -12.93
C SER A 479 -25.48 29.75 -13.19
N LEU A 480 -26.28 29.23 -12.24
CA LEU A 480 -27.75 29.35 -12.25
C LEU A 480 -28.24 30.72 -11.77
N GLU A 481 -27.37 31.52 -11.14
CA GLU A 481 -27.73 32.83 -10.61
C GLU A 481 -28.13 33.79 -11.76
N GLY A 482 -29.37 34.30 -11.69
CA GLY A 482 -29.93 35.18 -12.73
C GLY A 482 -30.40 34.47 -14.01
N ARG A 483 -30.43 33.13 -14.07
CA ARG A 483 -30.96 32.38 -15.23
C ARG A 483 -32.44 32.02 -15.14
N PHE A 484 -32.95 31.78 -13.94
CA PHE A 484 -34.33 31.41 -13.66
C PHE A 484 -34.86 32.28 -12.53
N GLU A 485 -36.16 32.55 -12.55
CA GLU A 485 -36.88 33.04 -11.39
C GLU A 485 -36.93 31.93 -10.32
N ASP A 486 -36.92 32.32 -9.05
CA ASP A 486 -36.80 31.39 -7.93
C ASP A 486 -38.00 30.43 -7.88
N GLU A 487 -39.21 30.90 -8.21
CA GLU A 487 -40.39 30.04 -8.29
C GLU A 487 -40.28 28.98 -9.40
N GLU A 488 -39.73 29.35 -10.57
CA GLU A 488 -39.55 28.40 -11.68
C GLU A 488 -38.48 27.36 -11.33
N LEU A 489 -37.38 27.80 -10.71
CA LEU A 489 -36.31 26.89 -10.30
C LEU A 489 -36.81 25.92 -9.21
N GLN A 490 -37.55 26.42 -8.21
CA GLN A 490 -38.11 25.56 -7.16
C GLN A 490 -39.05 24.51 -7.74
N ALA A 491 -39.94 24.87 -8.68
CA ALA A 491 -40.82 23.92 -9.34
C ALA A 491 -40.05 22.79 -10.05
N VAL A 492 -38.93 23.11 -10.72
CA VAL A 492 -38.07 22.11 -11.35
C VAL A 492 -37.42 21.18 -10.31
N LEU A 493 -37.00 21.72 -9.17
CA LEU A 493 -36.41 20.92 -8.08
C LEU A 493 -37.46 19.99 -7.47
N ASP A 494 -38.67 20.48 -7.21
CA ASP A 494 -39.78 19.71 -6.66
C ASP A 494 -40.18 18.55 -7.59
N ASP A 495 -40.22 18.80 -8.90
CA ASP A 495 -40.45 17.76 -9.90
C ASP A 495 -39.37 16.67 -9.85
N ILE A 496 -38.09 17.04 -9.67
CA ILE A 496 -36.99 16.09 -9.55
C ILE A 496 -37.09 15.28 -8.25
N GLN A 497 -37.42 15.92 -7.13
CA GLN A 497 -37.62 15.22 -5.86
C GLN A 497 -38.80 14.24 -5.94
N THR A 498 -39.87 14.63 -6.62
CA THR A 498 -41.03 13.76 -6.89
C THR A 498 -40.61 12.53 -7.71
N LYS A 499 -39.80 12.71 -8.77
CA LYS A 499 -39.28 11.58 -9.56
C LYS A 499 -38.29 10.71 -8.79
N ARG A 500 -37.64 11.25 -7.77
CA ARG A 500 -36.74 10.49 -6.86
C ARG A 500 -37.52 9.66 -5.85
N SER A 501 -38.62 10.18 -5.30
CA SER A 501 -39.42 9.49 -4.29
C SER A 501 -40.24 8.33 -4.87
N ILE A 502 -40.73 8.44 -6.11
CA ILE A 502 -41.51 7.40 -6.82
C ILE A 502 -40.74 6.09 -7.08
N GLN A 503 -39.43 6.06 -6.81
CA GLN A 503 -38.56 4.90 -7.08
C GLN A 503 -38.38 3.94 -5.90
N TYR A 504 -38.97 4.27 -4.76
CA TYR A 504 -39.10 3.41 -3.57
C TYR A 504 -40.54 2.96 -3.46
#